data_AF-A0A973JBA2-F1
#
_entry.id   AF-A0A973JBA2-F1
#
_cell.length_a   1.000
_cell.length_b   1.000
_cell.length_c   1.000
_cell.angle_alpha   90.00
_cell.angle_beta   90.00
_cell.angle_gamma   90.00
#
_symmetry.space_group_name_H-M   'P 1'
#
loop_
_entity.id
_entity.type
_entity.pdbx_description
1 polymer ?
#
loop_
_entity_poly.entity_id
_entity_poly.type
_entity_poly.pdbx_seq_one_letter_code
_entity_poly.pdbx_strand_id
1 'polypeptide(L)' 'MKEINIRTSSQVEMIDITAAVRDAVQKEDVQDGYCIVFTTHTTAAVTINENADPDVPRDIINAL' A
#
# COMPACT_ATOMS: atom_id res chain seq x y z
N MET A 1 13.13 -8.27 -6.60
CA MET A 1 11.84 -7.55 -6.78
C MET A 1 10.74 -8.52 -6.37
N LYS A 2 9.92 -8.13 -5.39
CA LYS A 2 8.88 -9.00 -4.83
C LYS A 2 7.51 -8.56 -5.33
N GLU A 3 6.72 -9.49 -5.85
CA GLU A 3 5.33 -9.23 -6.22
C GLU A 3 4.42 -9.38 -4.99
N ILE A 4 3.54 -8.41 -4.79
CA ILE A 4 2.49 -8.42 -3.77
C ILE A 4 1.15 -8.38 -4.50
N ASN A 5 0.39 -9.46 -4.40
CA ASN A 5 -0.94 -9.55 -5.01
C ASN A 5 -1.99 -8.95 -4.07
N ILE A 6 -2.67 -7.90 -4.54
CA ILE A 6 -3.75 -7.23 -3.80
C ILE A 6 -5.07 -7.50 -4.51
N ARG A 7 -6.07 -7.96 -3.74
CA ARG A 7 -7.42 -8.16 -4.23
C ARG A 7 -8.30 -7.02 -3.71
N THR A 8 -8.93 -6.29 -4.62
CA THR A 8 -9.93 -5.29 -4.27
C THR A 8 -11.32 -5.91 -4.16
N SER A 9 -12.16 -5.28 -3.35
CA SER A 9 -13.56 -5.66 -3.11
C SER A 9 -14.55 -4.62 -3.63
N SER A 10 -14.07 -3.41 -3.92
CA SER A 10 -14.88 -2.25 -4.32
C SER A 10 -14.25 -1.49 -5.50
N GLN A 11 -15.04 -0.65 -6.17
CA GLN A 11 -14.54 0.16 -7.30
C GLN A 11 -13.47 1.18 -6.86
N VAL A 12 -13.63 1.75 -5.67
CA VAL A 12 -12.65 2.64 -5.03
C VAL A 12 -12.41 2.11 -3.62
N GLU A 13 -11.16 1.84 -3.28
CA GLU A 13 -10.78 1.21 -2.02
C GLU A 13 -9.35 1.63 -1.63
N MET A 14 -9.15 1.96 -0.37
CA MET A 14 -7.82 2.12 0.22
C MET A 14 -7.50 0.87 1.03
N ILE A 15 -6.44 0.17 0.63
CA ILE A 15 -6.01 -1.08 1.26
C ILE A 15 -4.66 -0.84 1.94
N ASP A 16 -4.59 -1.10 3.24
CA ASP A 16 -3.33 -1.08 3.97
C ASP A 16 -2.45 -2.27 3.54
N ILE A 17 -1.32 -1.98 2.91
CA ILE A 17 -0.32 -2.97 2.47
C ILE A 17 0.92 -3.00 3.36
N THR A 18 0.93 -2.30 4.50
CA THR A 18 2.10 -2.15 5.37
C THR A 18 2.65 -3.49 5.83
N ALA A 19 1.78 -4.42 6.23
CA ALA A 19 2.19 -5.76 6.64
C ALA A 19 2.83 -6.55 5.48
N ALA A 20 2.23 -6.50 4.30
CA ALA A 20 2.77 -7.19 3.12
C ALA A 20 4.13 -6.63 2.68
N VAL A 21 4.31 -5.30 2.73
CA VAL A 21 5.59 -4.65 2.44
C VAL A 21 6.63 -5.02 3.50
N ARG A 22 6.28 -5.02 4.78
CA ARG A 22 7.17 -5.44 5.87
C ARG A 22 7.64 -6.87 5.69
N ASP A 23 6.72 -7.79 5.39
CA ASP A 23 7.03 -9.20 5.15
C ASP A 23 7.91 -9.40 3.92
N ALA A 24 7.74 -8.55 2.89
CA ALA A 24 8.60 -8.57 1.71
C ALA A 24 10.03 -8.11 2.04
N VAL A 25 10.17 -7.05 2.84
CA VAL A 25 11.48 -6.51 3.24
C VAL A 25 12.20 -7.45 4.22
N GLN A 26 11.51 -8.00 5.22
CA GLN A 26 12.12 -8.89 6.22
C GLN A 26 12.69 -10.20 5.64
N LYS A 27 12.22 -10.62 4.47
CA LYS A 27 12.73 -11.81 3.77
C LYS A 27 14.02 -11.52 3.01
N GLU A 28 14.37 -10.25 2.85
CA GLU A 28 15.64 -9.82 2.27
C GLU A 28 16.65 -9.60 3.40
N ASP A 29 17.91 -10.01 3.21
CA ASP A 29 18.99 -9.79 4.19
C ASP A 29 19.54 -8.35 4.11
N VAL A 30 18.64 -7.37 4.15
CA VAL A 30 18.94 -5.95 4.04
C VAL A 30 18.86 -5.32 5.44
N GLN A 31 19.98 -4.75 5.88
CA GLN A 31 20.04 -4.02 7.16
C GLN A 31 19.63 -2.56 7.00
N ASP A 32 20.10 -1.91 5.92
CA ASP A 32 19.84 -0.50 5.63
C ASP A 32 19.67 -0.29 4.11
N GLY A 33 18.72 0.56 3.72
CA GLY A 33 18.49 0.87 2.32
C GLY A 33 17.12 1.50 2.05
N TYR A 34 16.68 1.41 0.79
CA TYR A 34 15.39 1.93 0.34
C TYR A 34 14.47 0.78 -0.11
N CYS A 35 13.21 0.85 0.30
CA CYS A 35 12.14 0.02 -0.25
C CYS A 35 11.33 0.85 -1.25
N ILE A 36 11.35 0.47 -2.53
CA ILE A 36 10.54 1.12 -3.57
C ILE A 36 9.28 0.29 -3.76
N VAL A 37 8.14 0.90 -3.44
CA VAL A 37 6.81 0.31 -3.67
C VAL A 37 6.17 1.04 -4.84
N PHE A 38 5.77 0.30 -5.86
CA PHE A 38 5.14 0.84 -7.06
C PHE A 38 4.01 -0.08 -7.53
N THR A 39 3.07 0.48 -8.28
CA THR A 39 2.02 -0.27 -8.96
C THR A 39 2.29 -0.34 -10.45
N THR A 40 1.98 -1.47 -11.06
CA THR A 40 2.02 -1.70 -12.51
C THR A 40 0.71 -1.29 -13.20
N HIS A 41 -0.27 -0.78 -12.45
CA HIS A 41 -1.60 -0.44 -12.96
C HIS A 41 -1.75 1.08 -13.11
N THR A 42 -2.39 1.50 -14.20
CA THR A 42 -2.65 2.92 -14.49
C THR A 42 -3.84 3.50 -13.73
N THR A 43 -4.67 2.65 -13.13
CA THR A 43 -5.89 3.01 -12.40
C THR A 43 -5.77 2.80 -10.89
N ALA A 44 -4.54 2.60 -10.39
CA ALA A 44 -4.25 2.48 -8.96
C ALA A 44 -3.04 3.34 -8.61
N ALA A 45 -2.88 3.66 -7.33
CA ALA A 45 -1.75 4.41 -6.82
C ALA A 45 -1.26 3.82 -5.49
N VAL A 46 -0.01 4.14 -5.15
CA VAL A 46 0.56 3.86 -3.83
C VAL A 46 0.71 5.20 -3.11
N THR A 47 0.24 5.28 -1.88
CA THR A 47 0.35 6.47 -1.04
C THR A 47 0.70 6.08 0.40
N ILE A 48 1.22 7.03 1.17
CA ILE A 48 1.50 6.90 2.59
C ILE A 48 0.67 7.96 3.30
N ASN A 49 -0.18 7.54 4.24
CA ASN A 49 -1.04 8.43 5.02
C ASN A 49 -1.29 7.83 6.42
N GLU A 50 -2.15 8.45 7.21
CA GLU A 50 -2.56 7.97 8.54
C GLU A 50 -3.28 6.62 8.47
N ASN A 51 -2.96 5.76 9.44
CA ASN A 51 -3.51 4.41 9.57
C ASN A 51 -4.08 4.13 10.99
N ALA A 52 -4.35 5.19 11.76
CA ALA A 52 -4.92 5.09 13.10
C ALA A 52 -6.42 5.36 13.10
N ASP A 53 -6.83 6.43 12.43
CA ASP A 53 -8.23 6.81 12.25
C ASP A 53 -8.78 6.24 10.92
N PRO A 54 -9.80 5.37 10.94
CA PRO A 54 -10.41 4.83 9.72
C PRO A 54 -11.19 5.86 8.89
N ASP A 55 -11.47 7.06 9.42
CA ASP A 55 -12.18 8.10 8.67
C ASP A 55 -11.27 8.86 7.69
N VAL A 56 -9.97 8.93 7.95
CA VAL A 56 -9.00 9.55 7.02
C VAL A 56 -9.02 8.94 5.62
N PRO A 57 -8.90 7.61 5.43
CA PRO A 57 -8.97 7.03 4.09
C PRO A 57 -10.35 7.21 3.43
N ARG A 58 -11.44 7.28 4.22
CA ARG A 58 -12.79 7.53 3.70
C ARG A 58 -12.93 8.95 3.17
N ASP A 59 -12.45 9.94 3.92
CA ASP A 59 -12.48 11.34 3.53
C ASP A 59 -11.66 11.59 2.27
N ILE A 60 -10.48 10.96 2.15
CA ILE A 60 -9.66 11.04 0.94
C ILE A 60 -10.42 10.49 -0.27
N ILE A 61 -11.05 9.31 -0.13
CA ILE A 61 -11.85 8.71 -1.21
C ILE A 61 -13.03 9.62 -1.60
N ASN A 62 -13.70 10.24 -0.61
CA ASN A 62 -14.85 11.11 -0.86
C ASN A 62 -14.48 12.47 -1.48
N ALA A 63 -13.25 12.93 -1.28
CA ALA A 63 -12.76 14.21 -1.79
C ALA A 63 -12.23 14.16 -3.24
N LEU A 64 -12.01 12.96 -3.79
CA LEU A 64 -11.48 12.70 -5.13
C LEU A 64 -12.57 12.34 -6.13
#